data_AF-A0AB74F0A2-F1
#
_entry.id   AF-A0AB74F0A2-F1
#
_cell.length_a   1.000
_cell.length_b   1.000
_cell.length_c   1.000
_cell.angle_alpha   90.00
_cell.angle_beta   90.00
_cell.angle_gamma   90.00
#
_symmetry.space_group_name_H-M   'P 1'
#
loop_
_entity.id
_entity.type
_entity.pdbx_description
1 polymer ?
#
loop_
_entity_poly.entity_id
_entity_poly.type
_entity_poly.pdbx_seq_one_letter_code
_entity_poly.pdbx_strand_id
1 'polypeptide(L)'
;MKAKESKHIYLKFFTLIIICGFLGGLAGFLLNYPGFDIVDSVQLLQNNILDYGLYISSAGSVVLMLITALFYLSARNTYRQLETNDSDALYEKADHLCDTGIIFGNITLIFTFAFYGINVSGIHNNSSTSLLWALAAFLLPVIFCVIFQILFVNLTKKMNPEKQGNPLDLNFKKIWMNSNDEAEKFILYKAAYKTFQIMQMAFLIVMVLLMFAALTTPIGAFPFMIIGILWGLQSTLCCIFSMNLQKSKKIDSDDC
;
A
#
# COMPACT_ATOMS: atom_id res chain seq x y z
N MET A 1 -1.84 -2.60 -44.65
CA MET A 1 -2.74 -2.41 -43.48
C MET A 1 -2.03 -1.88 -42.22
N LYS A 2 -0.78 -2.28 -41.91
CA LYS A 2 0.00 -1.77 -40.74
C LYS A 2 0.15 -0.23 -40.62
N ALA A 3 0.22 0.51 -41.73
CA ALA A 3 0.39 1.98 -41.70
C ALA A 3 -0.89 2.77 -41.34
N LYS A 4 -2.08 2.17 -41.53
CA LYS A 4 -3.36 2.83 -41.21
C LYS A 4 -3.70 2.69 -39.72
N GLU A 5 -3.33 1.56 -39.12
CA GLU A 5 -3.40 1.34 -37.67
C GLU A 5 -2.46 2.28 -36.90
N SER A 6 -1.21 2.43 -37.33
CA SER A 6 -0.25 3.30 -36.64
C SER A 6 -0.70 4.76 -36.64
N LYS A 7 -1.15 5.30 -37.78
CA LYS A 7 -1.67 6.68 -37.87
C LYS A 7 -2.86 6.91 -36.94
N HIS A 8 -3.74 5.93 -36.79
CA HIS A 8 -4.89 6.02 -35.89
C HIS A 8 -4.48 5.99 -34.40
N ILE A 9 -3.44 5.22 -34.04
CA ILE A 9 -2.87 5.19 -32.69
C ILE A 9 -2.19 6.52 -32.35
N TYR A 10 -1.38 7.07 -33.25
CA TYR A 10 -0.75 8.39 -33.07
C TYR A 10 -1.78 9.51 -32.98
N LEU A 11 -2.84 9.45 -33.77
CA LEU A 11 -3.92 10.45 -33.73
C LEU A 11 -4.68 10.40 -32.39
N LYS A 12 -4.95 9.20 -31.86
CA LYS A 12 -5.55 9.03 -30.52
C LYS A 12 -4.66 9.59 -29.40
N PHE A 13 -3.35 9.34 -29.49
CA PHE A 13 -2.38 9.87 -28.53
C PHE A 13 -2.29 11.40 -28.60
N PHE A 14 -2.29 11.97 -29.80
CA PHE A 14 -2.31 13.42 -30.00
C PHE A 14 -3.59 14.07 -29.47
N THR A 15 -4.76 13.46 -29.71
CA THR A 15 -6.02 13.94 -29.13
C THR A 15 -6.02 13.86 -27.60
N LEU A 16 -5.41 12.83 -27.02
CA LEU A 16 -5.26 12.71 -25.57
C LEU A 16 -4.40 13.84 -25.00
N ILE A 17 -3.28 14.19 -25.64
CA ILE A 17 -2.43 15.31 -25.22
C ILE A 17 -3.21 16.62 -25.23
N ILE A 18 -3.99 16.89 -26.28
CA ILE A 18 -4.81 18.11 -26.37
C ILE A 18 -5.86 18.15 -25.26
N ILE A 19 -6.54 17.03 -25.00
CA ILE A 19 -7.55 16.94 -23.93
C ILE A 19 -6.91 17.16 -22.56
N CYS A 20 -5.76 16.54 -22.29
CA CYS A 20 -5.01 16.74 -21.04
C CYS A 20 -4.52 18.19 -20.89
N GLY A 21 -4.02 18.80 -21.98
CA GLY A 21 -3.59 20.20 -21.99
C GLY A 21 -4.75 21.16 -21.72
N PHE A 22 -5.92 20.91 -22.32
CA PHE A 22 -7.13 21.69 -22.07
C PHE A 22 -7.65 21.52 -20.63
N LEU A 23 -7.73 20.29 -20.13
CA LEU A 23 -8.12 20.01 -18.74
C LEU A 23 -7.16 20.65 -17.74
N GLY A 24 -5.86 20.62 -18.01
CA GLY A 24 -4.86 21.28 -17.17
C GLY A 24 -4.99 22.81 -17.19
N GLY A 25 -5.26 23.40 -18.36
CA GLY A 25 -5.54 24.83 -18.48
C GLY A 25 -6.83 25.25 -17.76
N LEU A 26 -7.90 24.46 -17.88
CA LEU A 26 -9.18 24.69 -17.20
C LEU A 26 -9.02 24.59 -15.68
N ALA A 27 -8.31 23.56 -15.19
CA ALA A 27 -7.99 23.41 -13.78
C ALA A 27 -7.20 24.62 -13.26
N GLY A 28 -6.14 25.03 -13.96
CA GLY A 28 -5.35 26.22 -13.60
C GLY A 28 -6.17 27.52 -13.56
N PHE A 29 -7.15 27.67 -14.45
CA PHE A 29 -8.08 28.81 -14.43
C PHE A 29 -9.03 28.78 -13.22
N LEU A 30 -9.62 27.62 -12.92
CA LEU A 30 -10.53 27.44 -11.78
C LEU A 30 -9.83 27.63 -10.43
N LEU A 31 -8.56 27.21 -10.32
CA LEU A 31 -7.74 27.43 -9.12
C LEU A 31 -7.45 28.91 -8.84
N ASN A 32 -7.55 29.79 -9.86
CA ASN A 32 -7.35 31.25 -9.73
C ASN A 32 -8.67 32.04 -9.74
N TYR A 33 -9.83 31.36 -9.69
CA TYR A 33 -11.11 32.04 -9.72
C TYR A 33 -11.36 32.77 -8.38
N PRO A 34 -11.63 34.09 -8.40
CA PRO A 34 -11.83 34.86 -7.18
C PRO A 34 -13.06 34.37 -6.42
N GLY A 35 -12.86 33.82 -5.22
CA GLY A 35 -13.92 33.30 -4.34
C GLY A 35 -13.73 31.86 -3.85
N PHE A 36 -12.73 31.12 -4.34
CA PHE A 36 -12.42 29.76 -3.89
C PHE A 36 -11.01 29.68 -3.29
N ASP A 37 -10.89 29.99 -1.99
CA ASP A 37 -9.60 30.04 -1.29
C ASP A 37 -9.14 28.65 -0.83
N ILE A 38 -8.70 27.84 -1.80
CA ILE A 38 -8.17 26.49 -1.58
C ILE A 38 -6.94 26.54 -0.67
N VAL A 39 -6.15 27.60 -0.79
CA VAL A 39 -4.88 27.76 -0.07
C VAL A 39 -5.13 27.82 1.43
N ASP A 40 -6.07 28.66 1.86
CA ASP A 40 -6.45 28.77 3.29
C ASP A 40 -7.02 27.45 3.82
N SER A 41 -7.86 26.77 3.03
CA SER A 41 -8.44 25.47 3.41
C SER A 41 -7.38 24.38 3.57
N VAL A 42 -6.39 24.33 2.67
CA VAL A 42 -5.28 23.38 2.69
C VAL A 42 -4.34 23.67 3.86
N GLN A 43 -4.02 24.95 4.11
CA GLN A 43 -3.17 25.35 5.23
C GLN A 43 -3.83 25.07 6.59
N LEU A 44 -5.13 25.32 6.72
CA LEU A 44 -5.90 24.98 7.92
C LEU A 44 -5.89 23.47 8.17
N LEU A 45 -6.10 22.67 7.13
CA LEU A 45 -6.04 21.21 7.22
C LEU A 45 -4.64 20.72 7.61
N GLN A 46 -3.59 21.28 7.00
CA GLN A 46 -2.20 20.96 7.33
C GLN A 46 -1.87 21.28 8.79
N ASN A 47 -2.23 22.48 9.26
CA ASN A 47 -1.97 22.90 10.64
C ASN A 47 -2.73 22.04 11.64
N ASN A 48 -4.01 21.74 11.39
CA ASN A 48 -4.79 20.84 12.24
C ASN A 48 -4.19 19.43 12.32
N ILE A 49 -3.65 18.91 11.21
CA ILE A 49 -2.95 17.61 11.19
C ILE A 49 -1.67 17.66 12.01
N LEU A 50 -0.92 18.77 11.97
CA LEU A 50 0.30 18.92 12.75
C LEU A 50 0.01 19.09 14.25
N ASP A 51 -0.98 19.91 14.61
CA ASP A 51 -1.34 20.23 15.99
C ASP A 51 -2.01 19.04 16.72
N TYR A 52 -2.93 18.35 16.03
CA TYR A 52 -3.68 17.22 16.59
C TYR A 52 -3.16 15.86 16.14
N GLY A 53 -2.05 15.81 15.39
CA GLY A 53 -1.53 14.57 14.78
C GLY A 53 -1.32 13.44 15.78
N LEU A 54 -0.83 13.76 16.98
CA LEU A 54 -0.58 12.75 18.01
C LEU A 54 -1.88 12.15 18.57
N TYR A 55 -2.91 12.97 18.74
CA TYR A 55 -4.25 12.50 19.15
C TYR A 55 -4.93 11.70 18.03
N ILE A 56 -4.86 12.18 16.80
CA ILE A 56 -5.44 11.51 15.62
C ILE A 56 -4.78 10.15 15.39
N SER A 57 -3.45 10.10 15.45
CA SER A 57 -2.68 8.87 15.22
C SER A 57 -2.90 7.84 16.33
N SER A 58 -2.97 8.26 17.60
CA SER A 58 -3.24 7.35 18.72
C SER A 58 -4.68 6.83 18.69
N ALA A 59 -5.68 7.69 18.51
CA ALA A 59 -7.07 7.25 18.38
C ALA A 59 -7.28 6.34 17.15
N GLY A 60 -6.73 6.73 16.00
CA GLY A 60 -6.82 5.98 14.75
C GLY A 60 -6.16 4.61 14.83
N SER A 61 -4.96 4.53 15.40
CA SER A 61 -4.25 3.25 15.58
C SER A 61 -5.00 2.32 16.54
N VAL A 62 -5.56 2.83 17.65
CA VAL A 62 -6.40 2.03 18.55
C VAL A 62 -7.62 1.45 17.83
N VAL A 63 -8.33 2.25 17.02
CA VAL A 63 -9.49 1.77 16.26
C VAL A 63 -9.08 0.68 15.27
N LEU A 64 -8.00 0.87 14.51
CA LEU A 64 -7.51 -0.11 13.54
C LEU A 64 -6.99 -1.40 14.22
N MET A 65 -6.35 -1.28 15.38
CA MET A 65 -5.94 -2.42 16.21
C MET A 65 -7.15 -3.20 16.71
N LEU A 66 -8.20 -2.52 17.19
CA LEU A 66 -9.45 -3.16 17.62
C LEU A 66 -10.10 -3.91 16.46
N ILE A 67 -10.20 -3.31 15.27
CA ILE A 67 -10.72 -3.97 14.06
C ILE A 67 -9.91 -5.24 13.76
N THR A 68 -8.58 -5.14 13.75
CA THR A 68 -7.68 -6.28 13.51
C THR A 68 -7.89 -7.40 14.55
N ALA A 69 -8.05 -7.03 15.83
CA ALA A 69 -8.34 -7.98 16.90
C ALA A 69 -9.70 -8.66 16.73
N LEU A 70 -10.74 -7.92 16.34
CA LEU A 70 -12.07 -8.46 16.09
C LEU A 70 -12.07 -9.46 14.94
N PHE A 71 -11.33 -9.18 13.85
CA PHE A 71 -11.15 -10.13 12.76
C PHE A 71 -10.43 -11.40 13.22
N TYR A 72 -9.37 -11.28 14.03
CA TYR A 72 -8.68 -12.44 14.58
C TYR A 72 -9.58 -13.28 15.50
N LEU A 73 -10.34 -12.65 16.39
CA LEU A 73 -11.28 -13.34 17.27
C LEU A 73 -12.37 -14.05 16.47
N SER A 74 -12.89 -13.41 15.42
CA SER A 74 -13.89 -13.97 14.52
C SER A 74 -13.34 -15.15 13.72
N ALA A 75 -12.12 -15.03 13.18
CA ALA A 75 -11.42 -16.11 12.49
C ALA A 75 -11.18 -17.30 13.42
N ARG A 76 -10.67 -17.04 14.64
CA ARG A 76 -10.42 -18.08 15.65
C ARG A 76 -11.71 -18.78 16.08
N ASN A 77 -12.81 -18.04 16.25
CA ASN A 77 -14.09 -18.64 16.62
C ASN A 77 -14.65 -19.51 15.48
N THR A 78 -14.54 -19.04 14.23
CA THR A 78 -14.94 -19.81 13.04
C THR A 78 -14.10 -21.07 12.88
N TYR A 79 -12.79 -20.98 13.12
CA TYR A 79 -11.88 -22.12 13.12
C TYR A 79 -12.24 -23.17 14.19
N ARG A 80 -12.64 -22.77 15.39
CA ARG A 80 -13.12 -23.72 16.43
C ARG A 80 -14.41 -24.43 16.01
N GLN A 81 -15.28 -23.74 15.27
CA GLN A 81 -16.48 -24.35 14.72
C GLN A 81 -16.14 -25.33 13.60
N LEU A 82 -15.16 -25.01 12.76
CA LEU A 82 -14.63 -25.91 11.75
C LEU A 82 -14.06 -27.21 12.36
N GLU A 83 -13.33 -27.12 13.48
CA GLU A 83 -12.84 -28.32 14.20
C GLU A 83 -13.97 -29.24 14.68
N THR A 84 -15.18 -28.71 14.88
CA THR A 84 -16.36 -29.48 15.32
C THR A 84 -17.21 -29.93 14.14
N ASN A 85 -17.41 -29.04 13.17
CA ASN A 85 -18.27 -29.19 12.01
C ASN A 85 -17.39 -29.03 10.78
N ASP A 86 -16.86 -30.15 10.29
CA ASP A 86 -15.99 -30.21 9.11
C ASP A 86 -16.78 -29.81 7.86
N SER A 87 -16.68 -28.53 7.49
CA SER A 87 -17.51 -27.90 6.47
C SER A 87 -16.68 -26.91 5.65
N ASP A 88 -16.60 -27.12 4.35
CA ASP A 88 -15.85 -26.27 3.40
C ASP A 88 -16.24 -24.78 3.50
N ALA A 89 -17.53 -24.48 3.70
CA ALA A 89 -18.01 -23.10 3.85
C ALA A 89 -17.47 -22.40 5.11
N LEU A 90 -17.21 -23.14 6.19
CA LEU A 90 -16.61 -22.58 7.41
C LEU A 90 -15.11 -22.37 7.23
N TYR A 91 -14.46 -23.27 6.48
CA TYR A 91 -13.06 -23.13 6.11
C TYR A 91 -12.85 -21.87 5.25
N GLU A 92 -13.59 -21.71 4.16
CA GLU A 92 -13.49 -20.53 3.27
C GLU A 92 -13.74 -19.22 4.05
N LYS A 93 -14.73 -19.23 4.95
CA LYS A 93 -15.02 -18.09 5.82
C LYS A 93 -13.88 -17.78 6.80
N ALA A 94 -13.27 -18.80 7.42
CA ALA A 94 -12.17 -18.62 8.35
C ALA A 94 -10.92 -18.07 7.63
N ASP A 95 -10.63 -18.59 6.43
CA ASP A 95 -9.51 -18.15 5.61
C ASP A 95 -9.70 -16.69 5.14
N HIS A 96 -10.89 -16.35 4.64
CA HIS A 96 -11.21 -14.97 4.26
C HIS A 96 -11.11 -13.99 5.45
N LEU A 97 -11.53 -14.40 6.65
CA LEU A 97 -11.38 -13.58 7.87
C LEU A 97 -9.90 -13.38 8.25
N CYS A 98 -9.06 -14.40 8.10
CA CYS A 98 -7.62 -14.30 8.29
C CYS A 98 -7.00 -13.30 7.31
N ASP A 99 -7.26 -13.46 6.01
CA ASP A 99 -6.74 -12.58 4.97
C ASP A 99 -7.18 -11.13 5.16
N THR A 100 -8.47 -10.92 5.45
CA THR A 100 -9.02 -9.58 5.75
C THR A 100 -8.35 -8.98 6.98
N GLY A 101 -8.15 -9.78 8.04
CA GLY A 101 -7.44 -9.36 9.25
C GLY A 101 -6.00 -8.94 8.98
N ILE A 102 -5.28 -9.68 8.12
CA ILE A 102 -3.91 -9.35 7.69
C ILE A 102 -3.91 -8.02 6.90
N ILE A 103 -4.91 -7.77 6.04
CA ILE A 103 -5.04 -6.50 5.32
C ILE A 103 -5.17 -5.33 6.31
N PHE A 104 -6.05 -5.43 7.31
CA PHE A 104 -6.19 -4.38 8.33
C PHE A 104 -4.93 -4.20 9.18
N GLY A 105 -4.22 -5.29 9.50
CA GLY A 105 -2.91 -5.21 10.15
C GLY A 105 -1.89 -4.42 9.33
N ASN A 106 -1.82 -4.67 8.02
CA ASN A 106 -0.95 -3.92 7.11
C ASN A 106 -1.36 -2.43 7.00
N ILE A 107 -2.66 -2.13 6.95
CA ILE A 107 -3.17 -0.75 6.96
C ILE A 107 -2.78 -0.05 8.26
N THR A 108 -2.93 -0.72 9.40
CA THR A 108 -2.52 -0.22 10.73
C THR A 108 -1.04 0.15 10.75
N LEU A 109 -0.19 -0.72 10.20
CA LEU A 109 1.25 -0.48 10.11
C LEU A 109 1.55 0.74 9.22
N ILE A 110 1.02 0.79 8.00
CA ILE A 110 1.24 1.92 7.08
C ILE A 110 0.77 3.25 7.70
N PHE A 111 -0.42 3.25 8.31
CA PHE A 111 -0.97 4.41 9.02
C PHE A 111 -0.03 4.88 10.13
N THR A 112 0.46 3.95 10.96
CA THR A 112 1.36 4.24 12.08
C THR A 112 2.68 4.85 11.61
N PHE A 113 3.29 4.31 10.55
CA PHE A 113 4.52 4.85 9.97
C PHE A 113 4.33 6.23 9.35
N ALA A 114 3.23 6.44 8.63
CA ALA A 114 2.93 7.74 8.01
C ALA A 114 2.74 8.84 9.07
N PHE A 115 1.93 8.57 10.10
CA PHE A 115 1.67 9.55 11.16
C PHE A 115 2.87 9.77 12.08
N TYR A 116 3.75 8.79 12.27
CA TYR A 116 4.98 9.03 13.02
C TYR A 116 5.85 10.11 12.38
N GLY A 117 6.00 10.10 11.06
CA GLY A 117 6.71 11.17 10.34
C GLY A 117 6.07 12.55 10.54
N ILE A 118 4.73 12.61 10.52
CA ILE A 118 3.97 13.85 10.77
C ILE A 118 4.18 14.33 12.21
N ASN A 119 4.03 13.43 13.19
CA ASN A 119 4.19 13.74 14.61
C ASN A 119 5.59 14.28 14.92
N VAL A 120 6.64 13.64 14.40
CA VAL A 120 8.04 14.12 14.58
C VAL A 120 8.24 15.51 13.98
N SER A 121 7.59 15.80 12.85
CA SER A 121 7.69 17.11 12.19
C SER A 121 6.91 18.22 12.93
N GLY A 122 5.81 17.87 13.59
CA GLY A 122 4.95 18.79 14.34
C GLY A 122 5.44 19.10 15.77
N ILE A 123 6.35 18.29 16.33
CA ILE A 123 6.94 18.53 17.66
C ILE A 123 8.01 19.63 17.54
N HIS A 124 7.55 20.88 17.40
CA HIS A 124 8.44 22.05 17.29
C HIS A 124 8.73 22.70 18.66
N ASN A 125 7.95 22.39 19.70
CA ASN A 125 8.09 22.98 21.03
C ASN A 125 7.80 21.97 22.15
N ASN A 126 8.84 21.64 22.92
CA ASN A 126 8.83 21.23 24.32
C ASN A 126 8.56 19.77 24.78
N SER A 127 9.24 19.49 25.91
CA SER A 127 9.04 18.47 26.95
C SER A 127 9.33 17.02 26.56
N SER A 128 10.18 16.34 27.35
CA SER A 128 10.48 14.91 27.21
C SER A 128 9.23 14.02 27.17
N THR A 129 8.12 14.49 27.73
CA THR A 129 6.82 13.81 27.76
C THR A 129 6.13 13.69 26.39
N SER A 130 6.23 14.71 25.52
CA SER A 130 5.61 14.66 24.18
C SER A 130 6.33 13.66 23.27
N LEU A 131 7.66 13.60 23.36
CA LEU A 131 8.49 12.62 22.65
C LEU A 131 8.23 11.18 23.12
N LEU A 132 8.13 10.96 24.43
CA LEU A 132 7.78 9.64 24.97
C LEU A 132 6.40 9.18 24.50
N TRP A 133 5.42 10.09 24.44
CA TRP A 133 4.10 9.75 23.95
C TRP A 133 4.09 9.43 22.45
N ALA A 134 4.80 10.21 21.62
CA ALA A 134 4.96 9.92 20.19
C ALA A 134 5.66 8.56 19.94
N LEU A 135 6.68 8.24 20.73
CA LEU A 135 7.35 6.93 20.69
C LEU A 135 6.40 5.80 21.08
N ALA A 136 5.62 5.96 22.14
CA ALA A 136 4.63 4.97 22.57
C ALA A 136 3.53 4.77 21.50
N ALA A 137 3.03 5.87 20.92
CA ALA A 137 2.03 5.86 19.85
C ALA A 137 2.54 5.18 18.56
N PHE A 138 3.86 5.08 18.38
CA PHE A 138 4.47 4.36 17.27
C PHE A 138 4.78 2.89 17.60
N LEU A 139 5.44 2.64 18.74
CA LEU A 139 5.92 1.30 19.08
C LEU A 139 4.77 0.35 19.45
N LEU A 140 3.74 0.82 20.16
CA LEU A 140 2.64 -0.04 20.61
C LEU A 140 1.87 -0.67 19.42
N PRO A 141 1.41 0.11 18.42
CA PRO A 141 0.75 -0.48 17.25
C PRO A 141 1.67 -1.36 16.42
N VAL A 142 2.97 -1.03 16.30
CA VAL A 142 3.94 -1.86 15.56
C VAL A 142 4.10 -3.22 16.24
N ILE A 143 4.34 -3.25 17.54
CA ILE A 143 4.46 -4.51 18.31
C ILE A 143 3.16 -5.31 18.20
N PHE A 144 2.02 -4.66 18.33
CA PHE A 144 0.72 -5.30 18.14
C PHE A 144 0.57 -5.93 16.75
N CYS A 145 0.90 -5.21 15.68
CA CYS A 145 0.81 -5.71 14.32
C CYS A 145 1.70 -6.94 14.11
N VAL A 146 2.93 -6.92 14.64
CA VAL A 146 3.83 -8.09 14.58
C VAL A 146 3.23 -9.29 15.31
N ILE A 147 2.71 -9.10 16.53
CA ILE A 147 2.07 -10.18 17.28
C ILE A 147 0.88 -10.75 16.51
N PHE A 148 -0.02 -9.89 16.02
CA PHE A 148 -1.21 -10.35 15.29
C PHE A 148 -0.85 -10.98 13.95
N GLN A 149 0.18 -10.51 13.25
CA GLN A 149 0.66 -11.15 12.04
C GLN A 149 1.15 -12.57 12.32
N ILE A 150 1.87 -12.79 13.43
CA ILE A 150 2.27 -14.14 13.87
C ILE A 150 1.04 -14.99 14.19
N LEU A 151 0.05 -14.42 14.89
CA LEU A 151 -1.18 -15.13 15.25
C LEU A 151 -2.00 -15.55 14.03
N PHE A 152 -2.18 -14.65 13.05
CA PHE A 152 -2.87 -14.97 11.79
C PHE A 152 -2.11 -16.05 11.03
N VAL A 153 -0.79 -15.92 10.84
CA VAL A 153 0.00 -16.94 10.14
C VAL A 153 -0.09 -18.30 10.86
N ASN A 154 -0.04 -18.32 12.18
CA ASN A 154 -0.17 -19.56 12.94
C ASN A 154 -1.58 -20.16 12.84
N LEU A 155 -2.63 -19.33 12.73
CA LEU A 155 -3.98 -19.80 12.50
C LEU A 155 -4.12 -20.38 11.08
N THR A 156 -3.59 -19.70 10.06
CA THR A 156 -3.54 -20.22 8.69
C THR A 156 -2.81 -21.55 8.61
N LYS A 157 -1.66 -21.72 9.29
CA LYS A 157 -0.96 -23.02 9.31
C LYS A 157 -1.74 -24.15 10.00
N LYS A 158 -2.60 -23.82 10.96
CA LYS A 158 -3.47 -24.84 11.59
C LYS A 158 -4.56 -25.30 10.62
N MET A 159 -5.07 -24.39 9.80
CA MET A 159 -6.03 -24.71 8.73
C MET A 159 -5.34 -25.45 7.57
N ASN A 160 -4.09 -25.09 7.29
CA ASN A 160 -3.30 -25.50 6.14
C ASN A 160 -1.94 -26.06 6.57
N PRO A 161 -1.87 -27.35 6.98
CA PRO A 161 -0.66 -27.96 7.51
C PRO A 161 0.48 -28.06 6.49
N GLU A 162 0.20 -27.92 5.19
CA GLU A 162 1.19 -27.86 4.12
C GLU A 162 2.01 -26.56 4.11
N LYS A 163 1.52 -25.48 4.73
CA LYS A 163 2.22 -24.18 4.77
C LYS A 163 3.38 -24.22 5.76
N GLN A 164 4.56 -23.77 5.33
CA GLN A 164 5.80 -23.87 6.10
C GLN A 164 6.45 -22.51 6.41
N GLY A 165 7.40 -22.51 7.34
CA GLY A 165 8.26 -21.36 7.66
C GLY A 165 7.88 -20.64 8.95
N ASN A 166 8.86 -20.10 9.67
CA ASN A 166 8.64 -19.33 10.91
C ASN A 166 8.38 -17.85 10.56
N PRO A 167 7.29 -17.20 11.02
CA PRO A 167 7.02 -15.79 10.71
C PRO A 167 8.13 -14.80 11.08
N LEU A 168 8.98 -15.18 12.04
CA LEU A 168 10.10 -14.37 12.53
C LEU A 168 11.41 -14.61 11.75
N ASP A 169 11.42 -15.54 10.80
CA ASP A 169 12.59 -15.81 9.96
C ASP A 169 12.71 -14.76 8.84
N LEU A 170 13.93 -14.30 8.58
CA LEU A 170 14.23 -13.38 7.47
C LEU A 170 13.84 -13.99 6.12
N ASN A 171 13.95 -15.31 6.00
CA ASN A 171 13.59 -16.05 4.79
C ASN A 171 12.12 -16.51 4.78
N PHE A 172 11.31 -16.10 5.76
CA PHE A 172 9.93 -16.55 5.91
C PHE A 172 9.12 -16.42 4.61
N LYS A 173 9.15 -15.25 3.97
CA LYS A 173 8.37 -15.00 2.73
C LYS A 173 8.76 -15.97 1.61
N LYS A 174 10.03 -16.34 1.50
CA LYS A 174 10.51 -17.28 0.48
C LYS A 174 10.06 -18.70 0.81
N ILE A 175 10.20 -19.13 2.06
CA ILE A 175 9.77 -20.46 2.51
C ILE A 175 8.25 -20.61 2.37
N TRP A 176 7.50 -19.60 2.81
CA TRP A 176 6.05 -19.53 2.69
C TRP A 176 5.59 -19.59 1.23
N MET A 177 6.21 -18.80 0.35
CA MET A 177 5.92 -18.86 -1.08
C MET A 177 6.20 -20.26 -1.64
N ASN A 178 7.30 -20.90 -1.23
CA ASN A 178 7.67 -22.21 -1.75
C ASN A 178 6.69 -23.32 -1.33
N SER A 179 6.09 -23.23 -0.14
CA SER A 179 5.08 -24.20 0.32
C SER A 179 3.75 -24.13 -0.41
N ASN A 180 3.48 -23.04 -1.12
CA ASN A 180 2.26 -22.92 -1.93
C ASN A 180 2.31 -23.83 -3.17
N ASP A 181 1.14 -24.29 -3.61
CA ASP A 181 1.05 -25.04 -4.86
C ASP A 181 1.28 -24.13 -6.09
N GLU A 182 1.33 -24.71 -7.29
CA GLU A 182 1.57 -23.94 -8.53
C GLU A 182 0.40 -23.00 -8.87
N ALA A 183 -0.83 -23.39 -8.55
CA ALA A 183 -2.04 -22.62 -8.86
C ALA A 183 -2.12 -21.35 -8.00
N GLU A 184 -1.89 -21.46 -6.68
CA GLU A 184 -1.80 -20.36 -5.73
C GLU A 184 -0.68 -19.39 -6.09
N LYS A 185 0.51 -19.91 -6.45
CA LYS A 185 1.63 -19.10 -6.93
C LYS A 185 1.22 -18.31 -8.18
N PHE A 186 0.56 -18.95 -9.13
CA PHE A 186 0.09 -18.29 -10.35
C PHE A 186 -0.92 -17.18 -10.06
N ILE A 187 -1.89 -17.41 -9.16
CA ILE A 187 -2.86 -16.40 -8.73
C ILE A 187 -2.13 -15.21 -8.11
N LEU A 188 -1.18 -15.46 -7.20
CA LEU A 188 -0.41 -14.40 -6.53
C LEU A 188 0.45 -13.60 -7.51
N TYR A 189 1.11 -14.25 -8.47
CA TYR A 189 1.87 -13.54 -9.52
C TYR A 189 0.97 -12.70 -10.42
N LYS A 190 -0.20 -13.20 -10.80
CA LYS A 190 -1.19 -12.45 -11.58
C LYS A 190 -1.72 -11.24 -10.80
N ALA A 191 -1.99 -11.41 -9.51
CA ALA A 191 -2.39 -10.31 -8.62
C ALA A 191 -1.26 -9.27 -8.50
N ALA A 192 -0.02 -9.70 -8.27
CA ALA A 192 1.14 -8.81 -8.18
C ALA A 192 1.36 -7.99 -9.47
N TYR A 193 1.22 -8.61 -10.64
CA TYR A 193 1.32 -7.91 -11.92
C TYR A 193 0.21 -6.87 -12.10
N LYS A 194 -1.04 -7.21 -11.74
CA LYS A 194 -2.16 -6.25 -11.80
C LYS A 194 -1.94 -5.09 -10.82
N THR A 195 -1.45 -5.36 -9.62
CA THR A 195 -1.09 -4.31 -8.64
C THR A 195 0.02 -3.41 -9.19
N PHE A 196 1.05 -3.96 -9.82
CA PHE A 196 2.11 -3.16 -10.46
C PHE A 196 1.54 -2.18 -11.50
N GLN A 197 0.62 -2.63 -12.35
CA GLN A 197 -0.03 -1.77 -13.35
C GLN A 197 -0.87 -0.65 -12.71
N ILE A 198 -1.62 -0.96 -11.65
CA ILE A 198 -2.42 0.04 -10.92
C ILE A 198 -1.50 1.05 -10.22
N MET A 199 -0.43 0.59 -9.59
CA MET A 199 0.54 1.46 -8.91
C MET A 199 1.26 2.40 -9.89
N GLN A 200 1.55 1.94 -11.12
CA GLN A 200 2.08 2.78 -12.20
C GLN A 200 1.15 3.97 -12.48
N MET A 201 -0.16 3.71 -12.58
CA MET A 201 -1.15 4.77 -12.78
C MET A 201 -1.31 5.64 -11.54
N ALA A 202 -1.27 5.05 -10.34
CA ALA A 202 -1.37 5.78 -9.09
C ALA A 202 -0.23 6.79 -8.92
N PHE A 203 1.03 6.40 -9.20
CA PHE A 203 2.16 7.34 -9.13
C PHE A 203 2.00 8.50 -10.10
N LEU A 204 1.54 8.24 -11.33
CA LEU A 204 1.27 9.28 -12.31
C LEU A 204 0.18 10.25 -11.84
N ILE A 205 -0.95 9.72 -11.34
CA ILE A 205 -2.07 10.52 -10.84
C ILE A 205 -1.62 11.39 -9.66
N VAL A 206 -0.93 10.81 -8.67
CA VAL A 206 -0.45 11.53 -7.49
C VAL A 206 0.56 12.61 -7.88
N MET A 207 1.47 12.33 -8.82
CA MET A 207 2.40 13.33 -9.33
C MET A 207 1.69 14.51 -9.96
N VAL A 208 0.73 14.25 -10.85
CA VAL A 208 -0.04 15.29 -11.52
C VAL A 208 -0.81 16.13 -10.50
N LEU A 209 -1.45 15.49 -9.51
CA LEU A 209 -2.14 16.18 -8.43
C LEU A 209 -1.19 17.09 -7.61
N LEU A 210 0.00 16.60 -7.27
CA LEU A 210 1.00 17.42 -6.57
C LEU A 210 1.49 18.59 -7.42
N MET A 211 1.65 18.41 -8.74
CA MET A 211 2.04 19.50 -9.63
C MET A 211 0.99 20.60 -9.66
N PHE A 212 -0.30 20.24 -9.69
CA PHE A 212 -1.39 21.23 -9.59
C PHE A 212 -1.44 21.89 -8.21
N ALA A 213 -1.25 21.12 -7.13
CA ALA A 213 -1.21 21.67 -5.79
C ALA A 213 -0.03 22.65 -5.59
N ALA A 214 1.11 22.40 -6.24
CA ALA A 214 2.28 23.28 -6.20
C ALA A 214 2.08 24.63 -6.90
N LEU A 215 1.05 24.78 -7.73
CA LEU A 215 0.70 26.09 -8.33
C LEU A 215 0.06 27.05 -7.33
N THR A 216 -0.60 26.51 -6.29
CA THR A 216 -1.35 27.29 -5.30
C THR A 216 -0.67 27.30 -3.94
N THR A 217 0.04 26.22 -3.60
CA THR A 217 0.72 26.05 -2.31
C THR A 217 2.22 25.93 -2.53
N PRO A 218 3.09 26.56 -1.72
CA PRO A 218 4.54 26.41 -1.81
C PRO A 218 4.98 25.02 -1.33
N ILE A 219 4.72 24.00 -2.14
CA ILE A 219 5.17 22.62 -1.92
C ILE A 219 6.66 22.55 -2.31
N GLY A 220 7.51 22.11 -1.38
CA GLY A 220 8.94 21.93 -1.65
C GLY A 220 9.21 20.90 -2.74
N ALA A 221 10.45 20.84 -3.26
CA ALA A 221 10.82 19.90 -4.32
C ALA A 221 10.87 18.41 -3.86
N PHE A 222 10.94 18.16 -2.54
CA PHE A 222 11.17 16.82 -1.99
C PHE A 222 10.10 15.76 -2.32
N PRO A 223 8.78 16.04 -2.22
CA PRO A 223 7.74 15.07 -2.57
C PRO A 223 7.84 14.59 -4.03
N PHE A 224 8.13 15.50 -4.96
CA PHE A 224 8.33 15.16 -6.38
C PHE A 224 9.55 14.28 -6.59
N MET A 225 10.67 14.55 -5.91
CA MET A 225 11.86 13.71 -6.03
C MET A 225 11.61 12.31 -5.47
N ILE A 226 11.00 12.19 -4.29
CA ILE A 226 10.75 10.90 -3.63
C ILE A 226 9.83 10.02 -4.49
N ILE A 227 8.71 10.57 -4.98
CA ILE A 227 7.78 9.81 -5.81
C ILE A 227 8.44 9.41 -7.14
N GLY A 228 9.24 10.30 -7.74
CA GLY A 228 9.95 10.01 -8.99
C GLY A 228 10.97 8.87 -8.82
N ILE A 229 11.71 8.87 -7.71
CA ILE A 229 12.66 7.81 -7.36
C ILE A 229 11.92 6.49 -7.12
N LEU A 230 10.85 6.48 -6.32
CA LEU A 230 10.07 5.27 -6.05
C LEU A 230 9.49 4.68 -7.34
N TRP A 231 8.95 5.53 -8.20
CA TRP A 231 8.37 5.13 -9.47
C TRP A 231 9.43 4.57 -10.43
N GLY A 232 10.58 5.25 -10.53
CA GLY A 232 11.72 4.81 -11.32
C GLY A 232 12.30 3.47 -10.81
N LEU A 233 12.45 3.32 -9.50
CA LEU A 233 12.92 2.09 -8.86
C LEU A 233 12.00 0.91 -9.16
N GLN A 234 10.69 1.07 -8.93
CA GLN A 234 9.72 0.02 -9.22
C GLN A 234 9.77 -0.41 -10.70
N SER A 235 9.79 0.55 -11.62
CA SER A 235 9.82 0.29 -13.06
C SER A 235 11.11 -0.42 -13.48
N THR A 236 12.25 0.08 -13.01
CA THR A 236 13.57 -0.45 -13.37
C THR A 236 13.79 -1.85 -12.81
N LEU A 237 13.43 -2.09 -11.55
CA LEU A 237 13.54 -3.42 -10.93
C LEU A 237 12.69 -4.44 -11.68
N CYS A 238 11.45 -4.09 -12.03
CA CYS A 238 10.59 -4.99 -12.81
C CYS A 238 11.25 -5.37 -14.15
N CYS A 239 11.83 -4.39 -14.86
CA CYS A 239 12.54 -4.64 -16.11
C CYS A 239 13.75 -5.57 -15.89
N ILE A 240 14.60 -5.29 -14.90
CA ILE A 240 15.79 -6.10 -14.59
C ILE A 240 15.40 -7.55 -14.26
N PHE A 241 14.41 -7.75 -13.39
CA PHE A 241 13.95 -9.10 -13.04
C PHE A 241 13.38 -9.83 -14.25
N SER A 242 12.60 -9.15 -15.10
CA SER A 242 12.07 -9.77 -16.32
C SER A 242 13.17 -10.19 -17.30
N MET A 243 14.24 -9.39 -17.44
CA MET A 243 15.38 -9.73 -18.29
C MET A 243 16.15 -10.93 -17.73
N ASN A 244 16.34 -11.00 -16.42
CA ASN A 244 17.04 -12.12 -15.79
C ASN A 244 16.26 -13.43 -15.93
N LEU A 245 14.93 -13.39 -15.76
CA LEU A 245 14.08 -14.55 -15.96
C LEU A 245 14.08 -15.03 -17.42
N GLN A 246 14.08 -14.08 -18.38
CA GLN A 246 14.19 -14.42 -19.81
C GLN A 246 15.54 -15.06 -20.16
N LYS A 247 16.63 -14.61 -19.53
CA LYS A 247 17.96 -15.21 -19.72
C LYS A 247 18.01 -16.64 -19.18
N SER A 248 17.51 -16.87 -17.97
CA SER A 248 17.43 -18.23 -17.39
C SER A 248 16.66 -19.17 -18.31
N LYS A 249 15.49 -18.74 -18.80
CA LYS A 249 14.67 -19.54 -19.71
C LYS A 249 15.40 -19.93 -21.01
N LYS A 250 16.25 -19.05 -21.54
CA LYS A 250 17.03 -19.34 -22.75
C LYS A 250 18.13 -20.37 -22.51
N ILE A 251 18.82 -20.28 -21.37
CA ILE A 251 19.84 -21.26 -20.99
C ILE A 251 19.21 -22.64 -20.84
N ASP A 252 18.08 -22.74 -20.12
CA ASP A 252 17.37 -24.01 -19.95
C ASP A 252 16.84 -24.61 -21.28
N SER A 253 16.57 -23.76 -22.29
CA SER A 253 16.15 -24.23 -23.62
C SER A 253 17.31 -24.60 -24.55
N ASP A 254 18.50 -24.10 -24.30
CA ASP A 254 19.70 -24.42 -25.09
C ASP A 254 20.38 -25.71 -24.58
N ASP A 255 20.10 -26.12 -23.32
CA ASP A 255 20.59 -27.36 -22.69
C ASP A 255 19.67 -28.60 -22.90
N CYS A 256 18.56 -28.46 -23.64
CA CYS A 256 17.57 -29.52 -23.90
C CYS A 256 17.49 -29.91 -25.38
#